data_AF-B0PD59-F1
#
_entry.id   AF-B0PD59-F1
#
_cell.length_a   1.000
_cell.length_b   1.000
_cell.length_c   1.000
_cell.angle_alpha   90.00
_cell.angle_beta   90.00
_cell.angle_gamma   90.00
#
_symmetry.space_group_name_H-M   'P 1'
#
loop_
_entity.id
_entity.type
_entity.pdbx_description
1 polymer ?
#
loop_
_entity_poly.entity_id
_entity_poly.type
_entity_poly.pdbx_seq_one_letter_code
_entity_poly.pdbx_strand_id
1 'polypeptide(L)'
;MAMLNQQPVMPQAGRQPLSRADAAMLADGFPKQLRTSVCCVCDRIPMRTYYNVGWAVSEDQLSWLLPDGQAIAFPYRLYILDGVPAGVFTPVQQTIYHCLFSRSCDGFVRERHIGALLEGEPPLWAIPYILKVCDEYVVEILELIYGRLAQRDTKWYRQLFSFNPRALLSGYNRMISYWNAYYRHRWSSYRQYVGYRLYRECFGYTRRAQNRT
;
A
#
# COMPACT_ATOMS: atom_id res chain seq x y z
N MET A 1 27.69 -21.72 37.65
CA MET A 1 28.43 -20.81 36.74
C MET A 1 28.24 -21.29 35.32
N ALA A 2 27.29 -20.70 34.60
CA ALA A 2 27.04 -20.98 33.19
C ALA A 2 27.15 -19.65 32.43
N MET A 3 27.97 -19.67 31.39
CA MET A 3 28.48 -18.50 30.69
C MET A 3 27.36 -17.73 29.99
N LEU A 4 27.33 -16.41 30.20
CA LEU A 4 26.54 -15.48 29.39
C LEU A 4 27.07 -15.52 27.95
N ASN A 5 26.29 -16.08 27.02
CA ASN A 5 26.49 -15.85 25.59
C ASN A 5 26.12 -14.40 25.29
N GLN A 6 27.14 -13.54 25.17
CA GLN A 6 27.01 -12.22 24.60
C GLN A 6 26.59 -12.36 23.14
N GLN A 7 25.42 -11.84 22.79
CA GLN A 7 25.01 -11.67 21.39
C GLN A 7 25.98 -10.70 20.70
N PRO A 8 26.39 -10.95 19.45
CA PRO A 8 27.27 -10.05 18.73
C PRO A 8 26.58 -8.71 18.50
N VAL A 9 27.22 -7.63 18.92
CA VAL A 9 26.79 -6.25 18.62
C VAL A 9 26.94 -6.05 17.12
N MET A 10 25.82 -6.08 16.40
CA MET A 10 25.77 -5.79 14.97
C MET A 10 26.14 -4.32 14.74
N PRO A 11 26.97 -4.00 13.74
CA PRO A 11 27.36 -2.64 13.45
C PRO A 11 26.12 -1.81 13.11
N GLN A 12 25.97 -0.66 13.76
CA GLN A 12 24.91 0.30 13.44
C GLN A 12 25.13 0.78 12.01
N ALA A 13 24.27 0.35 11.10
CA ALA A 13 24.26 0.85 9.73
C ALA A 13 24.06 2.37 9.76
N GLY A 14 25.11 3.10 9.38
CA GLY A 14 25.08 4.56 9.25
C GLY A 14 23.99 4.97 8.25
N ARG A 15 23.36 6.13 8.50
CA ARG A 15 22.43 6.78 7.57
C ARG A 15 23.07 6.84 6.17
N GLN A 16 22.57 6.06 5.22
CA GLN A 16 22.77 6.38 3.81
C GLN A 16 21.54 7.15 3.31
N PRO A 17 21.71 8.40 2.83
CA PRO A 17 20.61 9.14 2.24
C PRO A 17 20.11 8.41 0.97
N LEU A 18 18.83 8.57 0.65
CA LEU A 18 18.26 8.13 -0.63
C LEU A 18 19.11 8.65 -1.79
N SER A 19 19.40 7.80 -2.77
CA SER A 19 19.99 8.31 -4.01
C SER A 19 18.99 9.25 -4.71
N ARG A 20 19.47 10.10 -5.62
CA ARG A 20 18.58 10.95 -6.44
C ARG A 20 17.55 10.14 -7.23
N ALA A 21 17.92 8.94 -7.69
CA ALA A 21 17.02 8.04 -8.40
C ALA A 21 15.92 7.50 -7.47
N ASP A 22 16.27 7.16 -6.23
CA ASP A 22 15.32 6.66 -5.25
C ASP A 22 14.32 7.75 -4.83
N ALA A 23 14.81 8.98 -4.62
CA ALA A 23 13.96 10.13 -4.34
C ALA A 23 13.02 10.46 -5.51
N ALA A 24 13.49 10.33 -6.76
CA ALA A 24 12.66 10.49 -7.94
C ALA A 24 11.56 9.42 -8.00
N MET A 25 11.89 8.15 -7.74
CA MET A 25 10.90 7.06 -7.73
C MET A 25 9.81 7.28 -6.65
N LEU A 26 10.19 7.73 -5.45
CA LEU A 26 9.20 8.06 -4.41
C LEU A 26 8.34 9.26 -4.81
N ALA A 27 8.93 10.27 -5.45
CA ALA A 27 8.21 11.45 -5.92
C ALA A 27 7.21 11.15 -7.05
N ASP A 28 7.51 10.18 -7.92
CA ASP A 28 6.63 9.74 -9.00
C ASP A 28 5.42 8.92 -8.50
N GLY A 29 5.42 8.53 -7.22
CA GLY A 29 4.26 7.95 -6.54
C GLY A 29 3.13 8.95 -6.27
N PHE A 30 3.34 10.25 -6.50
CA PHE A 30 2.39 11.30 -6.15
C PHE A 30 2.18 12.30 -7.29
N PRO A 31 1.04 13.02 -7.31
CA PRO A 31 0.82 14.13 -8.23
C PRO A 31 1.96 15.16 -8.18
N LYS A 32 2.28 15.76 -9.33
CA LYS A 32 3.44 16.66 -9.47
C LYS A 32 3.40 17.84 -8.50
N GLN A 33 2.20 18.30 -8.13
CA GLN A 33 1.98 19.41 -7.21
C GLN A 33 2.41 19.09 -5.77
N LEU A 34 2.55 17.80 -5.43
CA LEU A 34 2.96 17.35 -4.10
C LEU A 34 4.47 17.15 -3.96
N ARG A 35 5.28 17.32 -5.02
CA ARG A 35 6.73 17.01 -4.99
C ARG A 35 7.47 17.63 -3.81
N THR A 36 7.23 18.90 -3.49
CA THR A 36 7.84 19.55 -2.31
C THR A 36 7.47 18.85 -1.01
N SER A 37 6.20 18.48 -0.83
CA SER A 37 5.74 17.76 0.36
C SER A 37 6.32 16.34 0.42
N VAL A 38 6.46 15.65 -0.71
CA VAL A 38 7.08 14.33 -0.78
C VAL A 38 8.56 14.42 -0.38
N CYS A 39 9.31 15.40 -0.87
CA CYS A 39 10.69 15.64 -0.45
C CYS A 39 10.78 15.85 1.06
N CYS A 40 9.94 16.73 1.63
CA CYS A 40 9.91 16.97 3.08
C CYS A 40 9.63 15.68 3.89
N VAL A 41 8.76 14.80 3.40
CA VAL A 41 8.50 13.51 4.06
C VAL A 41 9.70 12.59 3.94
N CYS A 42 10.30 12.46 2.76
CA CYS A 42 11.46 11.61 2.51
C CYS A 42 12.67 12.03 3.34
N ASP A 43 12.91 13.33 3.49
CA ASP A 43 14.02 13.89 4.30
C ASP A 43 13.89 13.55 5.80
N ARG A 44 12.66 13.27 6.26
CA ARG A 44 12.38 12.90 7.66
C ARG A 44 12.42 11.39 7.90
N ILE A 45 12.32 10.58 6.85
CA ILE A 45 12.39 9.12 6.96
C ILE A 45 13.84 8.71 7.21
N PRO A 46 14.14 7.91 8.26
CA PRO A 46 15.51 7.61 8.67
C PRO A 46 16.29 6.74 7.67
N MET A 47 15.63 6.21 6.64
CA MET A 47 16.20 5.35 5.59
C MET A 47 16.95 4.11 6.11
N ARG A 48 16.65 3.70 7.34
CA ARG A 48 17.09 2.42 7.89
C ARG A 48 16.21 1.33 7.32
N THR A 49 16.78 0.21 6.90
CA THR A 49 16.02 -0.89 6.32
C THR A 49 15.90 -2.06 7.29
N TYR A 50 14.81 -2.80 7.21
CA TYR A 50 14.71 -4.13 7.80
C TYR A 50 15.81 -5.01 7.21
N TYR A 51 16.47 -5.82 8.05
CA TYR A 51 17.44 -6.83 7.64
C TYR A 51 18.64 -6.32 6.82
N ASN A 52 18.92 -5.01 6.83
CA ASN A 52 19.96 -4.37 6.01
C ASN A 52 19.88 -4.73 4.51
N VAL A 53 18.66 -4.94 3.99
CA VAL A 53 18.44 -5.20 2.55
C VAL A 53 18.19 -3.91 1.78
N GLY A 54 18.11 -4.02 0.44
CA GLY A 54 17.68 -2.93 -0.43
C GLY A 54 16.33 -2.35 0.01
N TRP A 55 16.19 -1.03 -0.11
CA TRP A 55 15.10 -0.29 0.52
C TRP A 55 13.72 -0.51 -0.13
N ALA A 56 13.67 -0.98 -1.38
CA ALA A 56 12.43 -1.29 -2.07
C ALA A 56 12.58 -2.43 -3.07
N VAL A 57 11.45 -3.09 -3.35
CA VAL A 57 11.27 -3.99 -4.49
C VAL A 57 10.11 -3.47 -5.32
N SER A 58 10.31 -3.42 -6.62
CA SER A 58 9.25 -3.15 -7.58
C SER A 58 8.97 -4.44 -8.34
N GLU A 59 7.71 -4.89 -8.34
CA GLU A 59 7.20 -5.72 -9.45
C GLU A 59 7.01 -4.79 -10.67
N ASP A 60 6.65 -5.33 -11.86
CA ASP A 60 6.29 -4.51 -13.03
C ASP A 60 5.47 -3.29 -12.58
N GLN A 61 6.01 -2.09 -12.78
CA GLN A 61 5.44 -0.86 -12.22
C GLN A 61 4.03 -0.67 -12.77
N LEU A 62 3.03 -0.98 -11.95
CA LEU A 62 1.64 -0.63 -12.24
C LEU A 62 1.47 0.86 -12.02
N SER A 63 1.50 1.62 -13.11
CA SER A 63 1.10 3.01 -13.08
C SER A 63 -0.41 3.12 -12.90
N TRP A 64 -0.84 4.11 -12.11
CA TRP A 64 -2.23 4.44 -11.90
C TRP A 64 -2.55 5.78 -12.55
N LEU A 65 -3.50 5.77 -13.48
CA LEU A 65 -4.05 6.98 -14.07
C LEU A 65 -5.07 7.60 -13.12
N LEU A 66 -4.84 8.85 -12.73
CA LEU A 66 -5.73 9.65 -11.92
C LEU A 66 -6.77 10.39 -12.80
N PRO A 67 -7.92 10.83 -12.24
CA PRO A 67 -8.97 11.50 -13.02
C PRO A 67 -8.55 12.80 -13.71
N ASP A 68 -7.48 13.45 -13.23
CA ASP A 68 -6.90 14.67 -13.81
C ASP A 68 -5.89 14.38 -14.94
N GLY A 69 -5.71 13.11 -15.33
CA GLY A 69 -4.81 12.68 -16.38
C GLY A 69 -3.36 12.46 -15.93
N GLN A 70 -3.03 12.71 -14.65
CA GLN A 70 -1.71 12.40 -14.11
C GLN A 70 -1.57 10.89 -13.89
N ALA A 71 -0.37 10.36 -14.15
CA ALA A 71 -0.02 8.99 -13.80
C ALA A 71 0.91 8.99 -12.57
N ILE A 72 0.62 8.12 -11.60
CA ILE A 72 1.49 7.87 -10.45
C ILE A 72 1.97 6.43 -10.46
N ALA A 73 3.20 6.19 -10.01
CA ALA A 73 3.79 4.86 -9.90
C ALA A 73 4.59 4.77 -8.60
N PHE A 74 4.33 3.73 -7.81
CA PHE A 74 4.98 3.54 -6.51
C PHE A 74 5.47 2.10 -6.34
N PRO A 75 6.48 1.87 -5.47
CA PRO A 75 7.06 0.55 -5.30
C PRO A 75 6.06 -0.49 -4.82
N TYR A 76 6.29 -1.75 -5.23
CA TYR A 76 5.53 -2.88 -4.72
C TYR A 76 5.79 -3.09 -3.22
N ARG A 77 7.04 -2.98 -2.76
CA ARG A 77 7.36 -3.12 -1.33
C ARG A 77 8.44 -2.16 -0.89
N LEU A 78 8.30 -1.61 0.30
CA LEU A 78 9.31 -0.84 1.02
C LEU A 78 9.83 -1.66 2.20
N TYR A 79 11.14 -1.73 2.33
CA TYR A 79 11.84 -2.35 3.45
C TYR A 79 12.36 -1.31 4.44
N ILE A 80 11.91 -0.06 4.33
CA ILE A 80 12.31 1.01 5.24
C ILE A 80 11.57 0.87 6.58
N LEU A 81 12.28 1.07 7.68
CA LEU A 81 11.73 1.13 9.02
C LEU A 81 10.80 2.34 9.14
N ASP A 82 9.58 2.05 9.56
CA ASP A 82 8.63 3.03 10.06
C ASP A 82 9.08 3.52 11.44
N GLY A 83 8.88 4.80 11.74
CA GLY A 83 9.36 5.35 13.02
C GLY A 83 9.44 6.87 13.08
N VAL A 84 8.83 7.59 12.15
CA VAL A 84 8.74 9.04 12.28
C VAL A 84 7.72 9.38 13.39
N PRO A 85 8.08 10.23 14.37
CA PRO A 85 7.16 10.62 15.44
C PRO A 85 5.89 11.30 14.91
N ALA A 86 4.79 11.14 15.65
CA ALA A 86 3.53 11.83 15.35
C ALA A 86 3.69 13.37 15.49
N GLY A 87 2.89 14.12 14.73
CA GLY A 87 2.85 15.60 14.80
C GLY A 87 4.00 16.32 14.09
N VAL A 88 4.89 15.60 13.40
CA VAL A 88 6.00 16.20 12.63
C VAL A 88 5.53 16.71 11.26
N PHE A 89 4.44 16.15 10.73
CA PHE A 89 3.97 16.40 9.38
C PHE A 89 2.72 17.29 9.34
N THR A 90 2.61 18.10 8.29
CA THR A 90 1.32 18.72 7.92
C THR A 90 0.32 17.64 7.51
N PRO A 91 -1.00 17.91 7.48
CA PRO A 91 -1.99 16.91 7.09
C PRO A 91 -1.70 16.23 5.73
N VAL A 92 -1.26 17.01 4.73
CA VAL A 92 -0.90 16.47 3.40
C VAL A 92 0.34 15.57 3.48
N GLN A 93 1.38 16.00 4.21
CA GLN A 93 2.59 15.22 4.43
C GLN A 93 2.31 13.94 5.23
N GLN A 94 1.38 13.99 6.18
CA GLN A 94 0.95 12.85 6.97
C GLN A 94 0.25 11.80 6.08
N THR A 95 -0.61 12.23 5.16
CA THR A 95 -1.22 11.33 4.18
C THR A 95 -0.17 10.72 3.24
N ILE A 96 0.81 11.51 2.76
CA ILE A 96 1.95 11.00 1.97
C ILE A 96 2.70 9.93 2.75
N TYR A 97 3.00 10.18 4.03
CA TYR A 97 3.67 9.22 4.91
C TYR A 97 2.87 7.91 5.02
N HIS A 98 1.57 7.99 5.25
CA HIS A 98 0.70 6.80 5.30
C HIS A 98 0.64 6.05 3.97
N CYS A 99 0.60 6.76 2.83
CA CYS A 99 0.68 6.13 1.51
C CYS A 99 1.99 5.34 1.34
N LEU A 100 3.13 5.93 1.67
CA LEU A 100 4.42 5.25 1.59
C LEU A 100 4.43 3.97 2.44
N PHE A 101 4.07 4.08 3.72
CA PHE A 101 4.16 2.94 4.64
C PHE A 101 3.02 1.92 4.52
N SER A 102 1.98 2.21 3.74
CA SER A 102 1.06 1.17 3.24
C SER A 102 1.75 0.14 2.33
N ARG A 103 2.97 0.43 1.86
CA ARG A 103 3.82 -0.47 1.08
C ARG A 103 4.90 -1.16 1.91
N SER A 104 4.91 -1.01 3.23
CA SER A 104 5.91 -1.67 4.11
C SER A 104 5.93 -3.19 3.94
N CYS A 105 7.10 -3.82 4.11
CA CYS A 105 7.26 -5.27 4.20
C CYS A 105 6.60 -5.85 5.45
N ASP A 106 6.40 -5.04 6.48
CA ASP A 106 5.73 -5.43 7.72
C ASP A 106 4.21 -5.30 7.59
N GLY A 107 3.48 -6.38 7.85
CA GLY A 107 2.01 -6.42 7.81
C GLY A 107 1.35 -5.49 8.84
N PHE A 108 1.92 -5.39 10.05
CA PHE A 108 1.36 -4.54 11.11
C PHE A 108 1.51 -3.05 10.77
N VAL A 109 2.66 -2.68 10.20
CA VAL A 109 2.90 -1.31 9.70
C VAL A 109 1.89 -0.97 8.61
N ARG A 110 1.68 -1.86 7.64
CA ARG A 110 0.71 -1.64 6.57
C ARG A 110 -0.72 -1.49 7.09
N GLU A 111 -1.15 -2.39 7.97
CA GLU A 111 -2.50 -2.34 8.57
C GLU A 111 -2.73 -1.01 9.27
N ARG A 112 -1.77 -0.57 10.10
CA ARG A 112 -1.83 0.71 10.83
C ARG A 112 -1.99 1.89 9.88
N HIS A 113 -1.20 1.95 8.81
CA HIS A 113 -1.24 3.06 7.87
C HIS A 113 -2.44 3.07 6.94
N ILE A 114 -2.92 1.88 6.54
CA ILE A 114 -4.20 1.75 5.84
C ILE A 114 -5.36 2.19 6.74
N GLY A 115 -5.33 1.80 8.02
CA GLY A 115 -6.30 2.24 9.01
C GLY A 115 -6.37 3.77 9.10
N ALA A 116 -5.21 4.42 9.22
CA ALA A 116 -5.11 5.88 9.28
C ALA A 116 -5.64 6.57 7.99
N LEU A 117 -5.35 6.01 6.80
CA LEU A 117 -5.90 6.53 5.53
C LEU A 117 -7.44 6.43 5.45
N LEU A 118 -8.04 5.52 6.22
CA LEU A 118 -9.49 5.25 6.22
C LEU A 118 -10.25 5.91 7.37
N GLU A 119 -9.58 6.65 8.26
CA GLU A 119 -10.24 7.41 9.34
C GLU A 119 -11.20 8.47 8.77
N GLY A 120 -10.86 9.08 7.64
CA GLY A 120 -11.70 10.01 6.88
C GLY A 120 -11.89 9.59 5.42
N GLU A 121 -12.23 10.57 4.58
CA GLU A 121 -12.21 10.40 3.12
C GLU A 121 -10.80 10.70 2.61
N PRO A 122 -10.08 9.71 2.05
CA PRO A 122 -8.74 9.93 1.54
C PRO A 122 -8.79 10.81 0.28
N PRO A 123 -7.76 11.63 0.03
CA PRO A 123 -7.65 12.32 -1.25
C PRO A 123 -7.50 11.29 -2.39
N LEU A 124 -7.97 11.65 -3.59
CA LEU A 124 -8.03 10.72 -4.74
C LEU A 124 -6.70 10.05 -5.06
N TRP A 125 -5.57 10.77 -4.93
CA TRP A 125 -4.24 10.24 -5.19
C TRP A 125 -3.75 9.23 -4.14
N ALA A 126 -4.38 9.16 -2.96
CA ALA A 126 -4.07 8.17 -1.93
C ALA A 126 -4.82 6.85 -2.13
N ILE A 127 -5.96 6.86 -2.82
CA ILE A 127 -6.78 5.66 -3.03
C ILE A 127 -6.02 4.52 -3.73
N PRO A 128 -5.18 4.76 -4.77
CA PRO A 128 -4.37 3.70 -5.39
C PRO A 128 -3.52 2.89 -4.41
N TYR A 129 -3.03 3.51 -3.33
CA TYR A 129 -2.27 2.82 -2.28
C TYR A 129 -3.14 1.85 -1.48
N ILE A 130 -4.39 2.26 -1.15
CA ILE A 130 -5.38 1.40 -0.49
C ILE A 130 -5.76 0.23 -1.40
N LEU A 131 -6.03 0.52 -2.68
CA LEU A 131 -6.41 -0.48 -3.67
C LEU A 131 -5.30 -1.51 -3.90
N LYS A 132 -4.03 -1.07 -3.93
CA LYS A 132 -2.91 -1.99 -4.16
C LYS A 132 -2.78 -3.02 -3.03
N VAL A 133 -3.00 -2.64 -1.78
CA VAL A 133 -2.93 -3.60 -0.66
C VAL A 133 -4.05 -4.66 -0.75
N CYS A 134 -5.17 -4.35 -1.41
CA CYS A 134 -6.30 -5.26 -1.54
C CYS A 134 -6.05 -6.49 -2.42
N ASP A 135 -5.01 -6.45 -3.26
CA ASP A 135 -4.65 -7.58 -4.12
C ASP A 135 -3.58 -8.50 -3.50
N GLU A 136 -3.24 -8.29 -2.23
CA GLU A 136 -2.18 -8.98 -1.52
C GLU A 136 -2.70 -10.03 -0.53
N TYR A 137 -1.78 -10.80 0.04
CA TYR A 137 -2.11 -12.04 0.76
C TYR A 137 -2.49 -11.85 2.24
N VAL A 138 -2.64 -10.64 2.77
CA VAL A 138 -2.94 -10.44 4.21
C VAL A 138 -4.43 -10.17 4.40
N VAL A 139 -5.17 -11.17 4.86
CA VAL A 139 -6.64 -11.09 4.97
C VAL A 139 -7.12 -10.08 6.01
N GLU A 140 -6.39 -9.90 7.10
CA GLU A 140 -6.72 -8.96 8.19
C GLU A 140 -6.84 -7.53 7.67
N ILE A 141 -5.98 -7.15 6.72
CA ILE A 141 -6.06 -5.83 6.08
C ILE A 141 -7.29 -5.74 5.17
N LEU A 142 -7.69 -6.82 4.50
CA LEU A 142 -8.93 -6.86 3.72
C LEU A 142 -10.17 -6.72 4.62
N GLU A 143 -10.16 -7.36 5.79
CA GLU A 143 -11.20 -7.24 6.80
C GLU A 143 -11.32 -5.80 7.32
N LEU A 144 -10.18 -5.17 7.63
CA LEU A 144 -10.11 -3.75 8.00
C LEU A 144 -10.70 -2.85 6.90
N ILE A 145 -10.23 -2.96 5.67
CA ILE A 145 -10.68 -2.12 4.55
C ILE A 145 -12.17 -2.33 4.30
N TYR A 146 -12.62 -3.58 4.24
CA TYR A 146 -14.03 -3.89 4.01
C TYR A 146 -14.91 -3.34 5.13
N GLY A 147 -14.52 -3.51 6.40
CA GLY A 147 -15.25 -2.95 7.53
C GLY A 147 -15.40 -1.43 7.50
N ARG A 148 -14.42 -0.71 6.92
CA ARG A 148 -14.48 0.75 6.74
C ARG A 148 -15.27 1.18 5.51
N LEU A 149 -15.26 0.40 4.43
CA LEU A 149 -15.84 0.80 3.14
C LEU A 149 -17.25 0.27 2.88
N ALA A 150 -17.67 -0.85 3.51
CA ALA A 150 -18.92 -1.53 3.17
C ALA A 150 -20.19 -0.66 3.32
N GLN A 151 -20.14 0.35 4.19
CA GLN A 151 -21.26 1.27 4.45
C GLN A 151 -20.99 2.70 3.96
N ARG A 152 -19.88 2.94 3.24
CA ARG A 152 -19.52 4.26 2.70
C ARG A 152 -19.83 4.37 1.21
N ASP A 153 -19.90 5.59 0.71
CA ASP A 153 -19.91 5.84 -0.73
C ASP A 153 -18.54 5.52 -1.31
N THR A 154 -18.46 4.48 -2.15
CA THR A 154 -17.20 4.04 -2.79
C THR A 154 -17.05 4.52 -4.22
N LYS A 155 -17.78 5.57 -4.65
CA LYS A 155 -17.74 6.07 -6.04
C LYS A 155 -16.32 6.36 -6.54
N TRP A 156 -15.45 6.93 -5.70
CA TRP A 156 -14.10 7.31 -6.11
C TRP A 156 -13.19 6.10 -6.33
N TYR A 157 -13.36 5.04 -5.55
CA TYR A 157 -12.68 3.76 -5.76
C TYR A 157 -13.10 3.12 -7.09
N ARG A 158 -14.41 3.11 -7.37
CA ARG A 158 -14.97 2.60 -8.63
C ARG A 158 -14.52 3.43 -9.82
N GLN A 159 -14.50 4.75 -9.68
CA GLN A 159 -14.06 5.66 -10.73
C GLN A 159 -12.58 5.44 -11.06
N LEU A 160 -11.69 5.30 -10.07
CA LEU A 160 -10.28 4.99 -10.32
C LEU A 160 -10.11 3.69 -11.09
N PHE A 161 -10.88 2.65 -10.78
CA PHE A 161 -10.85 1.42 -11.57
C PHE A 161 -11.42 1.56 -12.99
N SER A 162 -12.31 2.52 -13.24
CA SER A 162 -12.78 2.81 -14.60
C SER A 162 -11.67 3.37 -15.50
N PHE A 163 -10.73 4.13 -14.92
CA PHE A 163 -9.50 4.57 -15.60
C PHE A 163 -8.43 3.47 -15.66
N ASN A 164 -8.48 2.51 -14.75
CA ASN A 164 -7.46 1.45 -14.59
C ASN A 164 -8.09 0.04 -14.61
N PRO A 165 -8.79 -0.37 -15.68
CA PRO A 165 -9.55 -1.63 -15.71
C PRO A 165 -8.65 -2.87 -15.59
N ARG A 166 -7.41 -2.80 -16.10
CA ARG A 166 -6.41 -3.87 -15.94
C ARG A 166 -6.03 -4.07 -14.46
N ALA A 167 -5.88 -2.98 -13.71
CA ALA A 167 -5.60 -3.04 -12.28
C ALA A 167 -6.74 -3.73 -11.51
N LEU A 168 -7.99 -3.45 -11.87
CA LEU A 168 -9.16 -4.11 -11.29
C LEU A 168 -9.14 -5.63 -11.53
N LEU A 169 -8.90 -6.03 -12.78
CA LEU A 169 -8.91 -7.44 -13.18
C LEU A 169 -7.73 -8.21 -12.56
N SER A 170 -6.51 -7.70 -12.70
CA SER A 170 -5.32 -8.31 -12.14
C SER A 170 -5.40 -8.39 -10.62
N GLY A 171 -5.89 -7.32 -9.97
CA GLY A 171 -6.07 -7.29 -8.53
C GLY A 171 -7.06 -8.36 -8.05
N TYR A 172 -8.21 -8.49 -8.73
CA TYR A 172 -9.19 -9.53 -8.41
C TYR A 172 -8.61 -10.95 -8.58
N ASN A 173 -7.86 -11.19 -9.66
CA ASN A 173 -7.26 -12.50 -9.93
C ASN A 173 -6.21 -12.89 -8.88
N ARG A 174 -5.37 -11.93 -8.44
CA ARG A 174 -4.40 -12.16 -7.35
C ARG A 174 -5.11 -12.42 -6.03
N MET A 175 -6.10 -11.59 -5.69
CA MET A 175 -6.90 -11.74 -4.48
C MET A 175 -7.56 -13.13 -4.38
N ILE A 176 -8.15 -13.64 -5.47
CA ILE A 176 -8.74 -14.99 -5.51
C ILE A 176 -7.66 -16.08 -5.45
N SER A 177 -6.51 -15.88 -6.09
CA SER A 177 -5.39 -16.82 -6.02
C SER A 177 -4.87 -16.97 -4.59
N TYR A 178 -4.79 -15.87 -3.83
CA TYR A 178 -4.40 -15.91 -2.42
C TYR A 178 -5.45 -16.55 -1.53
N TRP A 179 -6.76 -16.30 -1.78
CA TRP A 179 -7.81 -17.06 -1.11
C TRP A 179 -7.64 -18.56 -1.32
N ASN A 180 -7.43 -18.99 -2.57
CA ASN A 180 -7.27 -20.39 -2.92
C ASN A 180 -6.08 -21.04 -2.20
N ALA A 181 -4.92 -20.36 -2.21
CA ALA A 181 -3.68 -20.89 -1.65
C ALA A 181 -3.68 -20.92 -0.11
N TYR A 182 -4.21 -19.88 0.54
CA TYR A 182 -3.99 -19.66 1.98
C TYR A 182 -5.27 -19.71 2.81
N TYR A 183 -6.43 -19.36 2.27
CA TYR A 183 -7.63 -19.06 3.07
C TYR A 183 -8.86 -19.92 2.76
N ARG A 184 -8.78 -20.82 1.77
CA ARG A 184 -9.89 -21.73 1.41
C ARG A 184 -10.33 -22.62 2.58
N HIS A 185 -9.41 -22.99 3.46
CA HIS A 185 -9.73 -23.79 4.66
C HIS A 185 -10.64 -23.02 5.64
N ARG A 186 -10.52 -21.69 5.71
CA ARG A 186 -11.32 -20.81 6.57
C ARG A 186 -12.63 -20.37 5.91
N TRP A 187 -12.62 -20.19 4.59
CA TRP A 187 -13.81 -19.91 3.79
C TRP A 187 -13.91 -20.88 2.61
N SER A 188 -14.66 -21.97 2.80
CA SER A 188 -14.84 -23.01 1.77
C SER A 188 -15.49 -22.47 0.50
N SER A 189 -16.34 -21.43 0.63
CA SER A 189 -16.88 -20.67 -0.49
C SER A 189 -16.15 -19.35 -0.65
N TYR A 190 -15.55 -19.12 -1.83
CA TYR A 190 -14.93 -17.84 -2.17
C TYR A 190 -15.90 -16.66 -2.10
N ARG A 191 -17.22 -16.91 -2.18
CA ARG A 191 -18.24 -15.85 -2.04
C ARG A 191 -18.34 -15.29 -0.64
N GLN A 192 -17.92 -16.07 0.36
CA GLN A 192 -17.87 -15.65 1.76
C GLN A 192 -16.53 -14.99 2.12
N TYR A 193 -15.51 -15.15 1.26
CA TYR A 193 -14.23 -14.50 1.45
C TYR A 193 -14.35 -12.98 1.39
N VAL A 194 -13.78 -12.29 2.38
CA VAL A 194 -13.90 -10.83 2.49
C VAL A 194 -13.33 -10.10 1.27
N GLY A 195 -12.23 -10.59 0.68
CA GLY A 195 -11.67 -10.01 -0.53
C GLY A 195 -12.64 -10.08 -1.71
N TYR A 196 -13.40 -11.16 -1.85
CA TYR A 196 -14.43 -11.25 -2.89
C TYR A 196 -15.53 -10.22 -2.69
N ARG A 197 -16.03 -10.09 -1.46
CA ARG A 197 -17.05 -9.11 -1.10
C ARG A 197 -16.56 -7.68 -1.36
N LEU A 198 -15.34 -7.37 -0.94
CA LEU A 198 -14.71 -6.07 -1.17
C LEU A 198 -14.66 -5.69 -2.65
N TYR A 199 -14.15 -6.58 -3.52
CA TYR A 199 -14.07 -6.29 -4.95
C TYR A 199 -15.46 -6.12 -5.61
N ARG A 200 -16.45 -6.90 -5.17
CA ARG A 200 -17.81 -6.88 -5.73
C ARG A 200 -18.62 -5.69 -5.25
N GLU A 201 -18.63 -5.46 -3.94
CA GLU A 201 -19.52 -4.54 -3.23
C GLU A 201 -18.92 -3.13 -3.12
N CYS A 202 -17.59 -3.01 -3.01
CA CYS A 202 -16.94 -1.70 -2.88
C CYS A 202 -16.30 -1.25 -4.19
N PHE A 203 -15.67 -2.14 -4.96
CA PHE A 203 -14.88 -1.75 -6.13
C PHE A 203 -15.60 -1.92 -7.49
N GLY A 204 -16.79 -2.51 -7.48
CA GLY A 204 -17.62 -2.63 -8.69
C GLY A 204 -17.16 -3.68 -9.68
N TYR A 205 -16.36 -4.65 -9.26
CA TYR A 205 -15.98 -5.77 -10.09
C TYR A 205 -17.21 -6.57 -10.56
N THR A 206 -17.27 -6.88 -11.86
CA THR A 206 -18.27 -7.79 -12.43
C THR A 206 -17.61 -8.79 -13.37
N ARG A 207 -18.22 -9.98 -13.57
CA ARG A 207 -17.69 -10.96 -14.53
C ARG A 207 -17.54 -10.40 -15.95
N ARG A 208 -18.37 -9.41 -16.34
CA ARG A 208 -18.24 -8.70 -17.63
C ARG A 208 -16.92 -7.92 -17.76
N ALA A 209 -16.31 -7.52 -16.64
CA ALA A 209 -15.00 -6.86 -16.63
C ALA A 209 -13.85 -7.82 -17.05
N GLN A 210 -14.06 -9.14 -17.02
CA GLN A 210 -13.07 -10.12 -17.51
C GLN A 210 -13.00 -10.19 -19.05
N ASN A 211 -14.05 -9.77 -19.75
CA ASN A 211 -14.19 -9.96 -21.20
C ASN A 211 -13.88 -8.69 -22.02
N ARG A 212 -13.33 -7.64 -21.39
CA ARG A 212 -13.04 -6.33 -22.01
C ARG A 212 -11.53 -6.03 -22.12
N THR A 213 -10.69 -7.00 -21.80
CA THR A 213 -9.24 -6.98 -22.03
C THR A 213 -8.90 -7.73 -23.29
#